data_AF-A0A0A9X112-F1
#
_entry.id   AF-A0A0A9X112-F1
#
_cell.length_a   1.000
_cell.length_b   1.000
_cell.length_c   1.000
_cell.angle_alpha   90.00
_cell.angle_beta   90.00
_cell.angle_gamma   90.00
#
_symmetry.space_group_name_H-M   'P 1'
#
loop_
_entity.id
_entity.type
_entity.pdbx_description
1 polymer ?
#
loop_
_entity_poly.entity_id
_entity_poly.type
_entity_poly.pdbx_seq_one_letter_code
_entity_poly.pdbx_strand_id
1 'polypeptide(L)'
;RLEKEGGGVALYVHGQLKCKVLKQSMGPYAKKFEYLIAEVSNKYNKALISVVYRPPKASGLNEYFDELLDVITAYENVFLIGDFNINLNQDSNNSYKTQLMDLVSCIDFQILPLEATFHRNQVSSRLDLIITKRKAKVHKFGQFPSPGISAHDTIFCCS
;
A
#
# COMPACT_ATOMS: atom_id res chain seq x y z
N ARG A 1 31.04 -2.76 7.32
CA ARG A 1 30.17 -3.33 6.27
C ARG A 1 29.16 -2.24 5.93
N LEU A 2 29.34 -1.57 4.78
CA LEU A 2 28.52 -0.42 4.38
C LEU A 2 27.03 -0.80 4.39
N GLU A 3 26.23 0.13 4.91
CA GLU A 3 24.78 0.06 5.00
C GLU A 3 24.21 -0.22 3.60
N LYS A 4 23.45 -1.31 3.45
CA LYS A 4 22.71 -1.56 2.22
C LYS A 4 21.51 -0.61 2.21
N GLU A 5 21.62 0.50 1.48
CA GLU A 5 20.52 1.42 1.14
C GLU A 5 19.56 0.76 0.13
N GLY A 6 18.98 -0.38 0.47
CA GLY A 6 18.01 -1.08 -0.36
C GLY A 6 16.61 -0.83 0.16
N GLY A 7 15.82 -0.03 -0.54
CA GLY A 7 14.43 0.30 -0.18
C GLY A 7 13.95 1.55 -0.91
N GLY A 8 12.76 1.99 -0.53
CA GLY A 8 12.15 3.23 -0.97
C GLY A 8 10.77 3.02 -1.55
N VAL A 9 9.92 4.02 -1.33
CA VAL A 9 8.67 4.18 -2.07
C VAL A 9 8.76 5.44 -2.92
N ALA A 10 8.09 5.42 -4.07
CA ALA A 10 7.97 6.57 -4.93
C ALA A 10 6.52 6.66 -5.45
N LEU A 11 6.08 7.89 -5.66
CA LEU A 11 4.80 8.16 -6.30
C LEU A 11 5.05 8.99 -7.56
N TYR A 12 4.74 8.40 -8.72
CA TYR A 12 4.70 9.14 -9.97
C TYR A 12 3.32 9.76 -10.16
N VAL A 13 3.28 11.07 -10.42
CA VAL A 13 2.04 11.81 -10.66
C VAL A 13 2.13 12.48 -12.03
N HIS A 14 1.14 12.22 -12.89
CA HIS A 14 1.06 12.84 -14.21
C HIS A 14 0.98 14.37 -14.11
N GLY A 15 1.67 15.10 -14.99
CA GLY A 15 1.83 16.56 -14.89
C GLY A 15 0.55 17.41 -14.98
N GLN A 16 -0.59 16.80 -15.34
CA GLN A 16 -1.91 17.45 -15.30
C GLN A 16 -2.57 17.41 -13.92
N LEU A 17 -2.02 16.62 -12.99
CA LEU A 17 -2.50 16.51 -11.61
C LEU A 17 -1.57 17.29 -10.68
N LYS A 18 -2.14 17.79 -9.60
CA LYS A 18 -1.38 18.39 -8.50
C LYS A 18 -1.05 17.31 -7.49
N CYS A 19 0.15 17.37 -6.92
CA CYS A 19 0.60 16.49 -5.86
C CYS A 19 1.12 17.32 -4.69
N LYS A 20 0.69 16.98 -3.48
CA LYS A 20 1.21 17.55 -2.24
C LYS A 20 1.53 16.42 -1.28
N VAL A 21 2.81 16.23 -0.97
CA VAL A 21 3.25 15.31 0.08
C VAL A 21 2.78 15.83 1.44
N LEU A 22 2.12 14.97 2.21
CA LEU A 22 1.59 15.29 3.54
C LEU A 22 2.45 14.68 4.64
N LYS A 23 2.82 13.40 4.49
CA LYS A 23 3.65 12.64 5.43
C LYS A 23 4.52 11.66 4.65
N GLN A 24 5.68 11.32 5.21
CA GLN A 24 6.58 10.32 4.66
C GLN A 24 7.41 9.69 5.77
N SER A 25 7.76 8.41 5.64
CA SER A 25 8.69 7.76 6.55
C SER A 25 10.08 8.42 6.44
N MET A 26 10.67 8.83 7.56
CA MET A 26 12.01 9.41 7.62
C MET A 26 13.01 8.45 8.30
N GLY A 27 14.28 8.51 7.88
CA GLY A 27 15.42 7.93 8.60
C GLY A 27 16.18 6.82 7.86
N PRO A 28 17.33 6.39 8.39
CA PRO A 28 18.10 5.27 7.83
C PRO A 28 17.29 3.97 7.89
N TYR A 29 17.57 3.04 6.97
CA TYR A 29 16.85 1.76 6.85
C TYR A 29 16.76 1.02 8.19
N ALA A 30 15.60 1.09 8.84
CA ALA A 30 15.38 0.58 10.20
C ALA A 30 14.48 -0.66 10.25
N LYS A 31 14.26 -1.35 9.12
CA LYS A 31 13.28 -2.45 8.99
C LYS A 31 11.89 -2.04 9.52
N LYS A 32 11.47 -0.82 9.18
CA LYS A 32 10.13 -0.30 9.47
C LYS A 32 9.37 -0.16 8.15
N PHE A 33 8.07 0.10 8.25
CA PHE A 33 7.27 0.50 7.09
C PHE A 33 7.86 1.76 6.46
N GLU A 34 8.01 1.71 5.14
CA GLU A 34 8.37 2.82 4.29
C GLU A 34 7.10 3.29 3.59
N TYR A 35 6.81 4.58 3.65
CA TYR A 35 5.58 5.10 3.09
C TYR A 35 5.71 6.55 2.65
N LEU A 36 4.87 6.92 1.68
CA LEU A 36 4.69 8.28 1.22
C LEU A 36 3.19 8.53 1.09
N ILE A 37 2.68 9.45 1.91
CA ILE A 37 1.28 9.86 1.93
C ILE A 37 1.19 11.22 1.25
N ALA A 38 0.46 11.27 0.13
CA ALA A 38 0.30 12.48 -0.66
C ALA A 38 -1.18 12.71 -1.00
N GLU A 39 -1.57 13.99 -1.03
CA GLU A 39 -2.77 14.41 -1.72
C GLU A 39 -2.48 14.49 -3.22
N VAL A 40 -3.28 13.80 -4.02
CA VAL A 40 -3.31 13.94 -5.47
C VAL A 40 -4.65 14.55 -5.87
N SER A 41 -4.63 15.63 -6.63
CA SER A 41 -5.85 16.38 -6.96
C SER A 41 -5.86 16.91 -8.39
N ASN A 42 -7.08 17.12 -8.88
CA ASN A 42 -7.37 17.90 -10.08
C ASN A 42 -8.31 19.06 -9.71
N LYS A 43 -8.93 19.70 -10.71
CA LYS A 43 -9.83 20.83 -10.48
C LYS A 43 -11.10 20.46 -9.68
N TYR A 44 -11.53 19.20 -9.75
CA TYR A 44 -12.84 18.75 -9.27
C TYR A 44 -12.74 17.87 -8.03
N ASN A 45 -11.69 17.04 -7.96
CA ASN A 45 -11.55 15.98 -6.98
C ASN A 45 -10.15 15.99 -6.36
N LYS A 46 -10.09 15.52 -5.12
CA LYS A 46 -8.84 15.18 -4.43
C LYS A 46 -8.94 13.76 -3.86
N ALA A 47 -7.80 13.08 -3.84
CA ALA A 47 -7.66 11.76 -3.25
C ALA A 47 -6.41 11.74 -2.37
N LEU A 48 -6.49 10.99 -1.27
CA LEU A 48 -5.34 10.66 -0.44
C LEU A 48 -4.74 9.35 -0.95
N ILE A 49 -3.49 9.40 -1.39
CA ILE A 49 -2.74 8.25 -1.86
C ILE A 49 -1.62 7.98 -0.87
N SER A 50 -1.61 6.80 -0.27
CA SER A 50 -0.50 6.28 0.52
C SER A 50 0.16 5.16 -0.27
N VAL A 51 1.40 5.36 -0.71
CA VAL A 51 2.22 4.26 -1.23
C VAL A 51 3.02 3.65 -0.10
N VAL A 52 2.98 2.33 0.01
CA VAL A 52 3.50 1.59 1.17
C VAL A 52 4.44 0.48 0.71
N TYR A 53 5.58 0.36 1.38
CA TYR A 53 6.45 -0.79 1.31
C TYR A 53 6.77 -1.26 2.73
N ARG A 54 6.51 -2.54 2.99
CA ARG A 54 6.95 -3.19 4.23
C ARG A 54 8.12 -4.13 3.92
N PRO A 55 9.33 -3.84 4.39
CA PRO A 55 10.42 -4.81 4.31
C PRO A 55 10.04 -6.13 4.97
N PRO A 56 10.56 -7.29 4.49
CA PRO A 56 10.22 -8.58 5.06
C PRO A 56 10.42 -8.61 6.58
N LYS A 57 9.37 -8.99 7.32
CA LYS A 57 9.37 -9.08 8.80
C LYS A 57 9.57 -7.73 9.53
N ALA A 58 9.36 -6.60 8.85
CA ALA A 58 9.38 -5.29 9.49
C ALA A 58 8.23 -5.14 10.51
N SER A 59 8.52 -4.50 11.65
CA SER A 59 7.50 -3.98 12.55
C SER A 59 7.06 -2.58 12.09
N GLY A 60 6.16 -1.91 12.82
CA GLY A 60 5.76 -0.54 12.49
C GLY A 60 4.37 -0.39 11.87
N LEU A 61 3.55 -1.44 11.85
CA LEU A 61 2.22 -1.39 11.21
C LEU A 61 1.28 -0.44 11.96
N ASN A 62 1.28 -0.45 13.29
CA ASN A 62 0.45 0.46 14.09
C ASN A 62 0.90 1.91 13.89
N GLU A 63 2.20 2.15 13.96
CA GLU A 63 2.80 3.48 13.79
C GLU A 63 2.48 4.06 12.40
N TYR A 64 2.47 3.24 11.36
CA TYR A 64 2.00 3.66 10.04
C TYR A 64 0.51 4.05 10.04
N PHE A 65 -0.35 3.28 10.70
CA PHE A 65 -1.77 3.60 10.80
C PHE A 65 -2.02 4.85 11.65
N ASP A 66 -1.27 5.07 12.73
CA ASP A 66 -1.33 6.30 13.53
C ASP A 66 -1.04 7.54 12.66
N GLU A 67 0.02 7.48 11.85
CA GLU A 67 0.38 8.55 10.92
C GLU A 67 -0.68 8.77 9.83
N LEU A 68 -1.35 7.69 9.38
CA LEU A 68 -2.45 7.77 8.44
C LEU A 68 -3.69 8.45 9.05
N LEU A 69 -4.04 8.12 10.30
CA LEU A 69 -5.23 8.60 11.00
C LEU A 69 -5.26 10.13 11.13
N ASP A 70 -4.10 10.76 11.27
CA ASP A 70 -3.94 12.21 11.33
C ASP A 70 -4.48 12.95 10.10
N VAL A 71 -4.50 12.31 8.94
CA VAL A 71 -4.86 12.96 7.66
C VAL A 71 -6.09 12.35 7.00
N ILE A 72 -6.45 11.11 7.33
CA ILE A 72 -7.45 10.31 6.59
C ILE A 72 -8.87 10.90 6.60
N THR A 73 -9.24 11.62 7.66
CA THR A 73 -10.59 12.15 7.88
C THR A 73 -10.93 13.29 6.90
N ALA A 74 -9.93 14.00 6.41
CA ALA A 74 -10.08 15.11 5.45
C ALA A 74 -10.35 14.66 4.00
N TYR A 75 -10.41 13.34 3.76
CA TYR A 75 -10.52 12.75 2.43
C TYR A 75 -11.65 11.73 2.33
N GLU A 76 -12.42 11.88 1.26
CA GLU A 76 -13.48 10.96 0.88
C GLU A 76 -12.97 9.79 0.03
N ASN A 77 -12.01 10.06 -0.86
CA ASN A 77 -11.33 9.07 -1.68
C ASN A 77 -9.94 8.81 -1.09
N VAL A 78 -9.72 7.59 -0.60
CA VAL A 78 -8.44 7.19 0.03
C VAL A 78 -8.01 5.85 -0.53
N PHE A 79 -6.73 5.75 -0.89
CA PHE A 79 -6.10 4.53 -1.37
C PHE A 79 -4.77 4.31 -0.66
N LEU A 80 -4.59 3.13 -0.05
CA LEU A 80 -3.31 2.63 0.43
C LEU A 80 -2.88 1.51 -0.51
N ILE A 81 -1.73 1.67 -1.15
CA ILE A 81 -1.30 0.81 -2.27
C ILE A 81 0.16 0.42 -2.08
N GLY A 82 0.49 -0.84 -2.29
CA GLY A 82 1.87 -1.28 -2.42
C GLY A 82 2.13 -2.66 -1.83
N ASP A 83 3.40 -2.97 -1.62
CA ASP A 83 3.86 -4.27 -1.11
C ASP A 83 3.87 -4.26 0.42
N PHE A 84 2.84 -4.87 1.01
CA PHE A 84 2.72 -5.00 2.45
C PHE A 84 3.52 -6.18 2.99
N ASN A 85 4.03 -7.06 2.14
CA ASN A 85 4.79 -8.25 2.54
C ASN A 85 4.13 -9.03 3.68
N ILE A 86 2.80 -9.08 3.65
CA ILE A 86 1.92 -9.80 4.57
C ILE A 86 1.05 -10.68 3.68
N ASN A 87 1.30 -11.99 3.70
CA ASN A 87 0.63 -12.91 2.79
C ASN A 87 -0.82 -13.14 3.21
N LEU A 88 -1.76 -12.57 2.44
CA LEU A 88 -3.20 -12.76 2.70
C LEU A 88 -3.70 -14.16 2.37
N ASN A 89 -2.97 -14.94 1.57
CA ASN A 89 -3.32 -16.32 1.24
C ASN A 89 -2.88 -17.33 2.30
N GLN A 90 -2.10 -16.90 3.30
CA GLN A 90 -1.65 -17.77 4.39
C GLN A 90 -2.76 -17.98 5.44
N ASP A 91 -2.74 -19.13 6.13
CA ASP A 91 -3.68 -19.48 7.19
C ASP A 91 -3.78 -18.42 8.31
N SER A 92 -4.90 -18.44 9.03
CA SER A 92 -5.31 -17.48 10.07
C SER A 92 -4.35 -17.34 11.27
N ASN A 93 -3.33 -18.20 11.39
CA ASN A 93 -2.34 -18.15 12.47
C ASN A 93 -1.24 -17.09 12.26
N ASN A 94 -1.28 -16.32 11.17
CA ASN A 94 -0.33 -15.23 10.95
C ASN A 94 -0.79 -13.94 11.67
N SER A 95 -0.12 -13.59 12.78
CA SER A 95 -0.46 -12.43 13.60
C SER A 95 -0.44 -11.10 12.83
N TYR A 96 0.45 -10.92 11.85
CA TYR A 96 0.49 -9.70 11.03
C TYR A 96 -0.70 -9.60 10.08
N LYS A 97 -1.19 -10.73 9.55
CA LYS A 97 -2.40 -10.76 8.73
C LYS A 97 -3.60 -10.35 9.58
N THR A 98 -3.76 -10.95 10.76
CA THR A 98 -4.86 -10.60 11.68
C THR A 98 -4.81 -9.12 12.07
N GLN A 99 -3.65 -8.63 12.50
CA GLN A 99 -3.46 -7.23 12.85
C GLN A 99 -3.80 -6.27 11.70
N LEU A 100 -3.36 -6.57 10.47
CA LEU A 100 -3.70 -5.75 9.30
C LEU A 100 -5.21 -5.75 9.03
N MET A 101 -5.86 -6.91 9.09
CA MET A 101 -7.31 -7.01 8.87
C MET A 101 -8.10 -6.25 9.93
N ASP A 102 -7.68 -6.33 11.20
CA ASP A 102 -8.31 -5.62 12.31
C ASP A 102 -8.17 -4.11 12.13
N LEU A 103 -6.97 -3.60 11.83
CA LEU A 103 -6.74 -2.17 11.60
C LEU A 103 -7.53 -1.63 10.41
N VAL A 104 -7.56 -2.36 9.29
CA VAL A 104 -8.34 -2.00 8.10
C VAL A 104 -9.83 -1.94 8.43
N SER A 105 -10.34 -2.91 9.20
CA SER A 105 -11.73 -2.93 9.66
C SER A 105 -12.04 -1.76 10.61
N CYS A 106 -11.14 -1.46 11.55
CA CYS A 106 -11.31 -0.37 12.52
C CYS A 106 -11.45 1.02 11.87
N ILE A 107 -10.83 1.24 10.70
CA ILE A 107 -10.94 2.51 9.97
C ILE A 107 -12.07 2.50 8.90
N ASP A 108 -12.89 1.45 8.87
CA ASP A 108 -13.96 1.21 7.86
C ASP A 108 -13.41 1.18 6.42
N PHE A 109 -12.27 0.53 6.24
CA PHE A 109 -11.63 0.36 4.93
C PHE A 109 -11.80 -1.08 4.44
N GLN A 110 -11.60 -1.27 3.14
CA GLN A 110 -11.75 -2.56 2.48
C GLN A 110 -10.53 -2.84 1.62
N ILE A 111 -10.04 -4.09 1.68
CA ILE A 111 -9.01 -4.59 0.77
C ILE A 111 -9.69 -5.05 -0.52
N LEU A 112 -9.27 -4.54 -1.67
CA LEU A 112 -9.77 -5.02 -2.96
C LEU A 112 -9.33 -6.48 -3.18
N PRO A 113 -10.22 -7.36 -3.65
CA PRO A 113 -9.93 -8.78 -3.81
C PRO A 113 -9.05 -9.01 -5.05
N LEU A 114 -7.74 -8.99 -4.83
CA LEU A 114 -6.72 -9.42 -5.80
C LEU A 114 -6.40 -10.92 -5.62
N GLU A 115 -5.82 -11.52 -6.65
CA GLU A 115 -5.25 -12.87 -6.60
C GLU A 115 -3.84 -12.82 -5.97
N ALA A 116 -3.09 -13.92 -6.05
CA ALA A 116 -1.67 -13.88 -5.68
C ALA A 116 -0.90 -12.91 -6.58
N THR A 117 -0.08 -12.03 -6.01
CA THR A 117 0.61 -10.94 -6.72
C THR A 117 2.13 -11.12 -6.76
N PHE A 118 2.69 -12.10 -6.05
CA PHE A 118 4.10 -12.42 -6.06
C PHE A 118 4.30 -13.90 -6.42
N HIS A 119 5.18 -14.17 -7.39
CA HIS A 119 5.38 -15.49 -7.95
C HIS A 119 6.86 -15.86 -8.00
N ARG A 120 7.28 -16.88 -7.24
CA ARG A 120 8.66 -17.38 -7.25
C ARG A 120 8.71 -18.88 -6.99
N ASN A 121 9.48 -19.61 -7.81
CA ASN A 121 9.74 -21.04 -7.63
C ASN A 121 8.45 -21.87 -7.41
N GLN A 122 7.41 -21.62 -8.21
CA GLN A 122 6.08 -22.25 -8.12
C GLN A 122 5.26 -21.90 -6.85
N VAL A 123 5.78 -21.04 -5.97
CA VAL A 123 5.03 -20.51 -4.83
C VAL A 123 4.47 -19.14 -5.19
N SER A 124 3.17 -18.97 -4.94
CA SER A 124 2.45 -17.73 -5.19
C SER A 124 1.92 -17.16 -3.87
N SER A 125 2.10 -15.86 -3.64
CA SER A 125 1.67 -15.17 -2.42
C SER A 125 0.96 -13.87 -2.78
N ARG A 126 -0.01 -13.46 -1.95
CA ARG A 126 -0.68 -12.16 -2.12
C ARG A 126 -0.08 -11.17 -1.13
N LEU A 127 0.84 -10.35 -1.63
CA LEU A 127 1.65 -9.42 -0.83
C LEU A 127 1.33 -7.96 -1.15
N ASP A 128 0.97 -7.68 -2.40
CA ASP A 128 0.63 -6.37 -2.90
C ASP A 128 -0.87 -6.13 -2.72
N LEU A 129 -1.22 -5.02 -2.07
CA LEU A 129 -2.59 -4.73 -1.68
C LEU A 129 -3.05 -3.38 -2.22
N ILE A 130 -4.34 -3.29 -2.53
CA ILE A 130 -5.07 -2.03 -2.69
C ILE A 130 -6.12 -1.99 -1.59
N ILE A 131 -5.96 -1.05 -0.67
CA ILE A 131 -6.86 -0.82 0.46
C ILE A 131 -7.56 0.52 0.23
N THR A 132 -8.88 0.57 0.34
CA THR A 132 -9.65 1.79 0.06
C THR A 132 -10.76 2.02 1.06
N LYS A 133 -11.09 3.29 1.30
CA LYS A 133 -12.22 3.72 2.13
C LYS A 133 -13.57 3.33 1.54
N ARG A 134 -13.71 3.30 0.21
CA ARG A 134 -15.01 3.05 -0.45
C ARG A 134 -14.84 2.21 -1.69
N LYS A 135 -14.97 0.88 -1.53
CA LYS A 135 -14.95 -0.05 -2.66
C LYS A 135 -16.02 0.27 -3.72
N ALA A 136 -17.18 0.78 -3.30
CA ALA A 136 -18.27 1.15 -4.21
C ALA A 136 -17.91 2.25 -5.23
N LYS A 137 -16.86 3.04 -4.97
CA LYS A 137 -16.36 4.07 -5.91
C LYS A 137 -15.30 3.55 -6.86
N VAL A 138 -14.80 2.33 -6.64
CA VAL A 138 -13.79 1.73 -7.52
C VAL A 138 -14.51 1.10 -8.72
N HIS A 139 -14.35 1.72 -9.90
CA HIS A 139 -14.95 1.26 -11.14
C HIS A 139 -14.26 0.02 -11.70
N LYS A 140 -12.94 -0.06 -11.57
CA LYS A 140 -12.14 -1.18 -12.08
C LYS A 140 -10.90 -1.36 -11.23
N PHE A 141 -10.52 -2.61 -10.97
CA PHE A 141 -9.25 -2.95 -10.36
C PHE A 141 -8.77 -4.30 -10.88
N GLY A 142 -7.50 -4.61 -10.69
CA GLY A 142 -6.93 -5.89 -11.07
C GLY A 142 -5.42 -5.91 -10.95
N GLN A 143 -4.84 -6.93 -11.58
CA GLN A 143 -3.41 -7.16 -11.62
C GLN A 143 -3.02 -7.74 -12.98
N PHE A 144 -1.77 -7.56 -13.38
CA PHE A 144 -1.20 -8.22 -14.54
C PHE A 144 0.28 -8.58 -14.32
N PRO A 145 0.76 -9.70 -14.90
CA PRO A 145 2.15 -10.10 -14.78
C PRO A 145 3.12 -9.04 -15.32
N SER A 146 4.27 -8.90 -14.67
CA SER A 146 5.37 -8.00 -15.10
C SER A 146 6.64 -8.77 -15.49
N PRO A 147 6.55 -9.67 -16.51
CA PRO A 147 7.64 -10.59 -16.84
C PRO A 147 8.89 -9.82 -17.28
N GLY A 148 10.05 -10.28 -16.80
CA GLY A 148 11.35 -9.66 -17.10
C GLY A 148 11.68 -8.40 -16.30
N ILE A 149 10.74 -7.88 -15.50
CA ILE A 149 10.94 -6.70 -14.64
C ILE A 149 10.89 -7.10 -13.16
N SER A 150 9.90 -7.90 -12.77
CA SER A 150 9.67 -8.27 -11.37
C SER A 150 9.04 -9.66 -11.23
N ALA A 151 9.21 -10.25 -10.05
CA ALA A 151 8.42 -11.40 -9.61
C ALA A 151 7.06 -10.98 -9.04
N HIS A 152 6.83 -9.68 -8.87
CA HIS A 152 5.53 -9.10 -8.54
C HIS A 152 4.73 -8.78 -9.81
N ASP A 153 3.42 -8.99 -9.73
CA ASP A 153 2.44 -8.45 -10.65
C ASP A 153 2.30 -6.94 -10.44
N THR A 154 2.01 -6.21 -11.52
CA THR A 154 1.58 -4.82 -11.41
C THR A 154 0.10 -4.79 -11.07
N ILE A 155 -0.25 -4.11 -9.98
CA ILE A 155 -1.63 -3.91 -9.53
C ILE A 155 -2.17 -2.55 -9.99
N PHE A 156 -3.47 -2.46 -10.29
CA PHE A 156 -4.10 -1.21 -10.72
C PHE A 156 -5.50 -1.04 -10.14
N CYS A 157 -5.93 0.20 -9.97
CA CYS A 157 -7.31 0.57 -9.70
C CYS A 157 -7.69 1.89 -10.38
N CYS A 158 -8.96 2.03 -10.74
CA CYS A 158 -9.58 3.22 -11.32
C CYS A 158 -10.84 3.54 -10.51
N SER A 159 -10.98 4.80 -10.11
CA SER A 159 -12.03 5.36 -9.26
C SER A 159 -12.46 6.73 -9.75
#